data_AF-A0A4Y6JLM5-F1
#
_entry.id   AF-A0A4Y6JLM5-F1
#
_cell.length_a   1.000
_cell.length_b   1.000
_cell.length_c   1.000
_cell.angle_alpha   90.00
_cell.angle_beta   90.00
_cell.angle_gamma   90.00
#
_symmetry.space_group_name_H-M   'P 1'
#
loop_
_entity.id
_entity.type
_entity.pdbx_description
1 polymer ?
#
loop_
_entity_poly.entity_id
_entity_poly.type
_entity_poly.pdbx_seq_one_letter_code
_entity_poly.pdbx_strand_id
1 'polypeptide(L)'
;CPSSGKPCSCGEHKVHNCESSFGAATIGEHKPVSYSEIDGSLYNEKELIFPPELALRNDLPLKLHGYGGIRWYRPLKLSALLDLKSLYPNAKLVAGNTEVGIEMNFKNAQYPILISVTHVHELNVLNIKENGLEIGSSVRLSKLQHILLKVITERDIHETSSCRAISEQLKWFAGKQVKNVASVGGNICTASPISDLNPLWMAARAEFQIVDSKGHIRTVRAKDFFLGYRKVDLAQGEMLLSIFIPWSRHFEFVKEFKQSHRREDD
;
A
#
# COMPACT_ATOMS: atom_id res chain seq x y z
N CYS A 1 25.69 -4.41 -12.91
CA CYS A 1 25.25 -3.05 -12.53
C CYS A 1 23.71 -3.04 -12.48
N PRO A 2 23.07 -2.57 -11.38
CA PRO A 2 21.61 -2.71 -11.21
C PRO A 2 20.77 -1.96 -12.25
N SER A 3 21.38 -1.02 -12.98
CA SER A 3 20.68 -0.17 -13.96
C SER A 3 20.78 -0.65 -15.41
N SER A 4 21.58 -1.69 -15.71
CA SER A 4 21.81 -2.12 -17.11
C SER A 4 21.73 -3.62 -17.36
N GLY A 5 21.55 -4.45 -16.34
CA GLY A 5 21.38 -5.90 -16.50
C GLY A 5 22.59 -6.66 -17.06
N LYS A 6 23.74 -6.00 -17.27
CA LYS A 6 25.00 -6.66 -17.68
C LYS A 6 25.86 -7.07 -16.47
N PRO A 7 26.67 -8.14 -16.58
CA PRO A 7 27.63 -8.54 -15.55
C PRO A 7 28.62 -7.40 -15.25
N CYS A 8 28.94 -7.18 -13.97
CA CYS A 8 29.93 -6.18 -13.57
C CYS A 8 31.35 -6.64 -13.92
N SER A 9 32.13 -5.78 -14.58
CA SER A 9 33.55 -6.01 -14.91
C SER A 9 34.50 -5.59 -13.76
N CYS A 10 34.02 -5.62 -12.52
CA CYS A 10 34.82 -5.30 -11.35
C CYS A 10 35.68 -6.52 -10.98
N GLY A 11 36.81 -6.65 -11.68
CA GLY A 11 37.81 -7.70 -11.46
C GLY A 11 38.53 -7.59 -10.11
N GLU A 12 39.06 -8.73 -9.66
CA GLU A 12 39.87 -8.88 -8.46
C GLU A 12 41.12 -8.00 -8.51
N HIS A 13 41.05 -6.80 -7.94
CA HIS A 13 42.26 -6.03 -7.65
C HIS A 13 42.79 -6.45 -6.27
N LYS A 14 43.87 -7.24 -6.29
CA LYS A 14 44.79 -7.43 -5.16
C LYS A 14 45.24 -6.06 -4.67
N VAL A 15 44.82 -5.67 -3.46
CA VAL A 15 45.29 -4.47 -2.79
C VAL A 15 46.68 -4.77 -2.21
N HIS A 16 47.68 -4.08 -2.72
CA HIS A 16 49.05 -4.07 -2.20
C HIS A 16 49.06 -3.44 -0.80
N ASN A 17 49.63 -4.15 0.17
CA ASN A 17 50.00 -3.60 1.48
C ASN A 17 51.04 -2.49 1.29
N CYS A 18 50.72 -1.28 1.78
CA CYS A 18 51.70 -0.24 2.03
C CYS A 18 51.61 0.12 3.51
N GLU A 19 52.65 -0.26 4.25
CA GLU A 19 52.85 0.12 5.64
C GLU A 19 53.08 1.62 5.75
N SER A 20 52.26 2.31 6.54
CA SER A 20 52.68 3.53 7.22
C SER A 20 52.01 3.59 8.59
N SER A 21 52.84 3.81 9.58
CA SER A 21 52.60 3.80 11.01
C SER A 21 51.76 5.00 11.48
N PHE A 22 50.90 4.76 12.48
CA PHE A 22 50.65 5.57 13.70
C PHE A 22 49.18 5.45 14.18
N GLY A 23 48.99 5.05 15.44
CA GLY A 23 47.84 5.43 16.27
C GLY A 23 46.75 4.37 16.49
N ALA A 24 46.62 3.91 17.73
CA ALA A 24 45.71 2.86 18.18
C ALA A 24 44.22 3.25 18.24
N ALA A 25 43.32 2.33 17.83
CA ALA A 25 42.06 1.99 18.51
C ALA A 25 41.44 0.75 17.84
N THR A 26 41.34 -0.34 18.58
CA THR A 26 40.76 -1.63 18.16
C THR A 26 39.24 -1.52 17.98
N ILE A 27 38.78 -1.49 16.73
CA ILE A 27 37.38 -1.75 16.36
C ILE A 27 37.30 -3.20 15.93
N GLY A 28 36.61 -4.04 16.71
CA GLY A 28 36.44 -5.45 16.43
C GLY A 28 35.89 -5.70 15.02
N GLU A 29 36.58 -6.56 14.28
CA GLU A 29 36.15 -7.05 12.97
C GLU A 29 34.72 -7.60 13.08
N HIS A 30 33.74 -6.88 12.54
CA HIS A 30 32.41 -7.44 12.32
C HIS A 30 32.51 -8.39 11.12
N LYS A 31 32.82 -9.66 11.39
CA LYS A 31 32.71 -10.71 10.39
C LYS A 31 31.23 -10.96 10.10
N PRO A 32 30.79 -10.99 8.84
CA PRO A 32 29.45 -11.46 8.50
C PRO A 32 29.34 -12.92 8.94
N VAL A 33 28.57 -13.17 10.00
CA VAL A 33 28.24 -14.52 10.42
C VAL A 33 27.15 -15.02 9.49
N SER A 34 27.51 -15.87 8.53
CA SER A 34 26.53 -16.65 7.78
C SER A 34 25.95 -17.70 8.74
N TYR A 35 24.68 -17.52 9.11
CA TYR A 35 23.95 -18.51 9.92
C TYR A 35 23.42 -19.69 9.08
N SER A 36 23.74 -19.73 7.79
CA SER A 36 23.36 -20.83 6.90
C SER A 36 24.54 -21.77 6.74
N GLU A 37 24.45 -22.95 7.36
CA GLU A 37 25.38 -24.08 7.18
C GLU A 37 25.25 -24.74 5.80
N ILE A 38 24.28 -24.30 4.99
CA ILE A 38 23.92 -24.93 3.72
C ILE A 38 24.54 -24.15 2.56
N ASP A 39 25.39 -24.83 1.78
CA ASP A 39 25.89 -24.35 0.49
C ASP A 39 24.72 -24.25 -0.49
N GLY A 40 24.40 -23.01 -0.89
CA GLY A 40 23.26 -22.68 -1.73
C GLY A 40 23.36 -23.18 -3.17
N SER A 41 24.50 -23.76 -3.55
CA SER A 41 24.76 -24.33 -4.88
C SER A 41 23.86 -25.55 -5.23
N LEU A 42 23.27 -26.19 -4.22
CA LEU A 42 22.37 -27.36 -4.38
C LEU A 42 20.91 -27.00 -4.71
N TYR A 43 20.51 -25.73 -4.62
CA TYR A 43 19.12 -25.28 -4.87
C TYR A 43 18.82 -25.00 -6.37
N ASN A 44 19.53 -25.64 -7.29
CA ASN A 44 19.46 -25.30 -8.71
C ASN A 44 18.17 -25.72 -9.43
N GLU A 45 17.29 -26.52 -8.81
CA GLU A 45 16.06 -27.01 -9.47
C GLU A 45 14.78 -26.99 -8.60
N LYS A 46 14.85 -26.56 -7.34
CA LYS A 46 13.70 -26.59 -6.42
C LYS A 46 13.49 -25.25 -5.75
N GLU A 47 12.25 -24.76 -5.78
CA GLU A 47 11.87 -23.58 -5.02
C GLU A 47 12.19 -23.76 -3.53
N LEU A 48 12.65 -22.68 -2.89
CA LEU A 48 12.90 -22.69 -1.45
C LEU A 48 11.58 -22.93 -0.71
N ILE A 49 11.63 -23.81 0.30
CA ILE A 49 10.48 -24.00 1.18
C ILE A 49 10.20 -22.72 1.97
N PHE A 50 8.92 -22.46 2.26
CA PHE A 50 8.56 -21.39 3.17
C PHE A 50 9.03 -21.74 4.59
N PRO A 51 9.74 -20.84 5.31
CA PRO A 51 10.25 -21.13 6.65
C PRO A 51 9.15 -21.58 7.62
N PRO A 52 9.23 -22.79 8.21
CA PRO A 52 8.19 -23.31 9.10
C PRO A 52 7.91 -22.40 10.32
N GLU A 53 8.94 -21.73 10.84
CA GLU A 53 8.83 -20.83 11.98
C GLU A 53 7.96 -19.61 11.66
N LEU A 54 7.96 -19.15 10.39
CA LEU A 54 7.10 -18.06 9.94
C LEU A 54 5.66 -18.52 9.72
N ALA A 55 5.45 -19.78 9.35
CA ALA A 55 4.11 -20.33 9.13
C ALA A 55 3.32 -20.46 10.44
N LEU A 56 4.02 -20.75 11.54
CA LEU A 56 3.44 -20.88 12.88
C LEU A 56 3.36 -19.55 13.65
N ARG A 57 3.89 -18.47 13.07
CA ARG A 57 3.98 -17.18 13.76
C ARG A 57 2.63 -16.48 13.80
N ASN A 58 2.16 -16.19 15.01
CA ASN A 58 0.99 -15.34 15.22
C ASN A 58 1.34 -13.87 14.96
N ASP A 59 0.39 -13.15 14.38
CA ASP A 59 0.47 -11.69 14.28
C ASP A 59 0.34 -11.05 15.65
N LEU A 60 1.28 -10.17 15.98
CA LEU A 60 1.31 -9.41 17.23
C LEU A 60 1.25 -7.91 16.96
N PRO A 61 0.59 -7.10 17.80
CA PRO A 61 0.74 -5.66 17.72
C PRO A 61 2.20 -5.26 17.93
N LEU A 62 2.71 -4.32 17.14
CA LEU A 62 4.10 -3.87 17.23
C LEU A 62 4.19 -2.37 17.52
N LYS A 63 5.21 -1.99 18.29
CA LYS A 63 5.67 -0.62 18.48
C LYS A 63 7.18 -0.60 18.30
N LEU A 64 7.65 0.12 17.30
CA LEU A 64 9.07 0.24 16.96
C LEU A 64 9.51 1.70 17.05
N HIS A 65 10.79 1.90 17.35
CA HIS A 65 11.43 3.20 17.35
C HIS A 65 12.48 3.21 16.23
N GLY A 66 12.44 4.23 15.39
CA GLY A 66 13.37 4.46 14.30
C GLY A 66 14.33 5.61 14.61
N TYR A 67 15.27 5.82 13.69
CA TYR A 67 16.17 6.97 13.71
C TYR A 67 15.38 8.29 13.76
N GLY A 68 15.96 9.32 14.39
CA GLY A 68 15.31 10.63 14.52
C GLY A 68 14.07 10.64 15.42
N GLY A 69 13.88 9.62 16.25
CA GLY A 69 12.75 9.54 17.19
C GLY A 69 11.41 9.15 16.56
N ILE A 70 11.42 8.67 15.30
CA ILE A 70 10.23 8.19 14.62
C ILE A 70 9.66 7.00 15.38
N ARG A 71 8.34 7.00 15.62
CA ARG A 71 7.61 5.88 16.22
C ARG A 71 6.71 5.23 15.18
N TRP A 72 6.80 3.92 15.07
CA TRP A 72 5.97 3.14 14.15
C TRP A 72 5.13 2.13 14.91
N TYR A 73 3.83 2.13 14.64
CA TYR A 73 2.85 1.26 15.30
C TYR A 73 2.20 0.32 14.27
N ARG A 74 1.95 -0.93 14.66
CA ARG A 74 1.15 -1.91 13.89
C ARG A 74 0.02 -2.45 14.77
N PRO A 75 -1.18 -1.84 14.77
CA PRO A 75 -2.37 -2.46 15.33
C PRO A 75 -2.86 -3.62 14.45
N LEU A 76 -3.63 -4.52 15.06
CA LEU A 76 -4.27 -5.66 14.37
C LEU A 76 -5.80 -5.55 14.26
N LYS A 77 -6.40 -4.63 15.03
CA LYS A 77 -7.85 -4.44 15.13
C LYS A 77 -8.19 -2.96 14.96
N LEU A 78 -9.41 -2.69 14.50
CA LEU A 78 -9.87 -1.32 14.29
C LEU A 78 -9.86 -0.52 15.59
N SER A 79 -10.33 -1.09 16.70
CA SER A 79 -10.35 -0.40 18.01
C SER A 79 -8.98 0.16 18.41
N ALA A 80 -7.92 -0.67 18.33
CA ALA A 80 -6.57 -0.25 18.65
C ALA A 80 -6.02 0.82 17.69
N LEU A 81 -6.44 0.79 16.41
CA LEU A 81 -6.11 1.85 15.45
C LEU A 81 -6.80 3.17 15.82
N LEU A 82 -8.08 3.12 16.22
CA LEU A 82 -8.84 4.30 16.65
C LEU A 82 -8.25 4.90 17.93
N ASP A 83 -7.84 4.08 18.89
CA ASP A 83 -7.14 4.53 20.11
C ASP A 83 -5.84 5.27 19.77
N LEU A 84 -5.03 4.71 18.85
CA LEU A 84 -3.81 5.35 18.37
C LEU A 84 -4.10 6.67 17.64
N LYS A 85 -5.19 6.73 16.88
CA LYS A 85 -5.63 7.95 16.19
C LYS A 85 -6.17 9.01 17.16
N SER A 86 -6.84 8.60 18.22
CA SER A 86 -7.25 9.51 19.30
C SER A 86 -6.03 10.09 20.03
N LEU A 87 -5.03 9.25 20.32
CA LEU A 87 -3.82 9.67 21.01
C LEU A 87 -2.91 10.53 20.12
N TYR A 88 -2.86 10.22 18.83
CA TYR A 88 -2.03 10.89 17.85
C TYR A 88 -2.84 11.28 16.59
N PRO A 89 -3.65 12.35 16.66
CA PRO A 89 -4.54 12.72 15.55
C PRO A 89 -3.79 12.97 14.23
N ASN A 90 -2.59 13.54 14.33
CA ASN A 90 -1.71 13.86 13.20
C ASN A 90 -0.84 12.69 12.74
N ALA A 91 -0.95 11.50 13.34
CA ALA A 91 -0.18 10.34 12.90
C ALA A 91 -0.49 10.00 11.44
N LYS A 92 0.55 9.76 10.64
CA LYS A 92 0.37 9.39 9.23
C LYS A 92 0.04 7.89 9.15
N LEU A 93 -1.08 7.57 8.51
CA LEU A 93 -1.43 6.18 8.22
C LEU A 93 -0.60 5.69 7.04
N VAL A 94 -0.08 4.48 7.14
CA VAL A 94 0.76 3.87 6.12
C VAL A 94 0.25 2.47 5.78
N ALA A 95 0.01 2.23 4.48
CA ALA A 95 -0.22 0.89 3.95
C ALA A 95 1.02 0.43 3.15
N GLY A 96 1.01 0.63 1.83
CA GLY A 96 2.11 0.24 0.94
C GLY A 96 3.30 1.19 0.88
N ASN A 97 3.24 2.33 1.56
CA ASN A 97 4.28 3.38 1.55
C ASN A 97 4.60 3.99 0.16
N THR A 98 3.81 3.70 -0.88
CA THR A 98 4.08 4.14 -2.26
C THR A 98 3.90 5.64 -2.48
N GLU A 99 3.17 6.33 -1.61
CA GLU A 99 3.07 7.80 -1.58
C GLU A 99 3.86 8.38 -0.41
N VAL A 100 3.65 7.88 0.81
CA VAL A 100 4.32 8.39 2.02
C VAL A 100 5.85 8.34 1.89
N GLY A 101 6.39 7.29 1.27
CA GLY A 101 7.82 7.21 0.97
C GLY A 101 8.31 8.28 0.00
N ILE A 102 7.49 8.67 -0.98
CA ILE A 102 7.81 9.77 -1.90
C ILE A 102 7.78 11.11 -1.17
N GLU A 103 6.75 11.34 -0.36
CA GLU A 103 6.62 12.55 0.46
C GLU A 103 7.82 12.73 1.39
N MET A 104 8.25 11.68 2.09
CA MET A 104 9.39 11.74 3.02
C MET A 104 10.74 11.89 2.30
N ASN A 105 10.96 11.14 1.21
CA ASN A 105 12.27 11.13 0.55
C ASN A 105 12.49 12.30 -0.42
N PHE A 106 11.44 12.77 -1.09
CA PHE A 106 11.56 13.77 -2.17
C PHE A 106 10.85 15.09 -1.86
N LYS A 107 9.91 15.12 -0.92
CA LYS A 107 9.16 16.34 -0.53
C LYS A 107 9.50 16.82 0.88
N ASN A 108 10.54 16.26 1.52
CA ASN A 108 10.99 16.59 2.88
C ASN A 108 9.89 16.53 3.95
N ALA A 109 8.84 15.72 3.73
CA ALA A 109 7.77 15.56 4.71
C ALA A 109 8.27 14.83 5.95
N GLN A 110 7.92 15.34 7.14
CA GLN A 110 8.34 14.78 8.41
C GLN A 110 7.15 14.19 9.16
N TYR A 111 7.17 12.87 9.34
CA TYR A 111 6.12 12.13 10.05
C TYR A 111 6.70 11.43 11.29
N PRO A 112 6.65 12.07 12.48
CA PRO A 112 7.24 11.50 13.69
C PRO A 112 6.49 10.26 14.20
N ILE A 113 5.23 10.08 13.80
CA ILE A 113 4.40 8.95 14.17
C ILE A 113 3.75 8.37 12.93
N LEU A 114 4.05 7.09 12.69
CA LEU A 114 3.53 6.29 11.59
C LEU A 114 2.68 5.15 12.15
N ILE A 115 1.51 4.92 11.57
CA ILE A 115 0.65 3.79 11.96
C ILE A 115 0.39 2.93 10.73
N SER A 116 0.87 1.69 10.76
CA SER A 116 0.60 0.70 9.73
C SER A 116 -0.82 0.18 9.83
N VAL A 117 -1.58 0.29 8.74
CA VAL A 117 -2.98 -0.19 8.66
C VAL A 117 -3.11 -1.55 7.97
N THR A 118 -1.98 -2.15 7.57
CA THR A 118 -1.93 -3.36 6.74
C THR A 118 -2.47 -4.61 7.41
N HIS A 119 -2.40 -4.69 8.74
CA HIS A 119 -2.81 -5.88 9.52
C HIS A 119 -4.13 -5.68 10.26
N VAL A 120 -4.80 -4.54 10.06
CA VAL A 120 -6.13 -4.31 10.63
C VAL A 120 -7.15 -5.08 9.79
N HIS A 121 -7.74 -6.11 10.38
CA HIS A 121 -8.61 -7.04 9.66
C HIS A 121 -9.80 -6.35 8.98
N GLU A 122 -10.43 -5.42 9.69
CA GLU A 122 -11.61 -4.67 9.23
C GLU A 122 -11.31 -3.83 7.98
N LEU A 123 -10.08 -3.33 7.83
CA LEU A 123 -9.65 -2.56 6.66
C LEU A 123 -9.24 -3.43 5.47
N ASN A 124 -9.18 -4.76 5.64
CA ASN A 124 -8.81 -5.71 4.59
C ASN A 124 -9.99 -6.57 4.10
N VAL A 125 -11.19 -6.26 4.57
CA VAL A 125 -12.44 -6.90 4.18
C VAL A 125 -12.69 -6.71 2.68
N LEU A 126 -13.18 -7.77 2.02
CA LEU A 126 -13.63 -7.75 0.63
C LEU A 126 -14.86 -8.63 0.54
N ASN A 127 -16.04 -8.01 0.46
CA ASN A 127 -17.32 -8.70 0.51
C ASN A 127 -18.15 -8.38 -0.72
N ILE A 128 -18.53 -9.42 -1.46
CA ILE A 128 -19.55 -9.33 -2.51
C ILE A 128 -20.90 -9.37 -1.81
N LYS A 129 -21.68 -8.29 -1.89
CA LYS A 129 -23.03 -8.18 -1.34
C LYS A 129 -24.05 -8.29 -2.46
N GLU A 130 -25.32 -8.44 -2.09
CA GLU A 130 -26.42 -8.49 -3.07
C GLU A 130 -26.53 -7.19 -3.87
N ASN A 131 -26.23 -6.04 -3.26
CA ASN A 131 -26.40 -4.71 -3.83
C ASN A 131 -25.09 -4.04 -4.31
N GLY A 132 -23.93 -4.64 -4.06
CA GLY A 132 -22.64 -4.06 -4.43
C GLY A 132 -21.42 -4.80 -3.90
N LEU A 133 -20.25 -4.22 -4.11
CA LEU A 133 -18.96 -4.70 -3.61
C LEU A 133 -18.47 -3.78 -2.48
N GLU A 134 -18.21 -4.37 -1.31
CA GLU A 134 -17.56 -3.69 -0.18
C GLU A 134 -16.06 -3.99 -0.16
N ILE A 135 -15.26 -2.94 -0.03
CA ILE A 135 -13.81 -2.95 -0.13
C ILE A 135 -13.21 -2.19 1.05
N GLY A 136 -12.49 -2.88 1.92
CA GLY A 136 -11.73 -2.24 3.00
C GLY A 136 -10.63 -1.33 2.46
N SER A 137 -10.35 -0.23 3.17
CA SER A 137 -9.40 0.79 2.68
C SER A 137 -7.94 0.33 2.60
N SER A 138 -7.55 -0.71 3.34
CA SER A 138 -6.21 -1.33 3.30
C SER A 138 -6.07 -2.42 2.22
N VAL A 139 -7.15 -2.77 1.50
CA VAL A 139 -7.10 -3.75 0.41
C VAL A 139 -6.07 -3.32 -0.63
N ARG A 140 -5.17 -4.24 -0.99
CA ARG A 140 -4.15 -4.04 -2.03
C ARG A 140 -4.79 -3.96 -3.41
N LEU A 141 -4.25 -3.12 -4.29
CA LEU A 141 -4.76 -2.97 -5.66
C LEU A 141 -4.71 -4.28 -6.46
N SER A 142 -3.71 -5.14 -6.23
CA SER A 142 -3.67 -6.46 -6.88
C SER A 142 -4.78 -7.40 -6.40
N LYS A 143 -5.14 -7.35 -5.11
CA LYS A 143 -6.27 -8.12 -4.56
C LYS A 143 -7.60 -7.58 -5.07
N LEU A 144 -7.74 -6.25 -5.18
CA LEU A 144 -8.88 -5.61 -5.84
C LEU A 144 -9.00 -6.08 -7.30
N GLN A 145 -7.91 -6.05 -8.06
CA GLN A 145 -7.93 -6.49 -9.46
C GLN A 145 -8.43 -7.94 -9.59
N HIS A 146 -7.98 -8.83 -8.72
CA HIS A 146 -8.41 -10.23 -8.72
C HIS A 146 -9.92 -10.40 -8.44
N ILE A 147 -10.45 -9.73 -7.42
CA ILE A 147 -11.88 -9.84 -7.09
C ILE A 147 -12.76 -9.21 -8.17
N LEU A 148 -12.32 -8.13 -8.81
CA LEU A 148 -13.06 -7.53 -9.92
C LEU A 148 -13.17 -8.49 -11.11
N LEU A 149 -12.08 -9.18 -11.48
CA LEU A 149 -12.10 -10.19 -12.54
C LEU A 149 -13.05 -11.35 -12.22
N LYS A 150 -13.05 -11.81 -10.97
CA LYS A 150 -14.02 -12.81 -10.50
C LYS A 150 -15.46 -12.32 -10.68
N VAL A 151 -15.79 -11.15 -10.15
CA VAL A 151 -17.15 -10.57 -10.23
C VAL A 151 -17.59 -10.35 -11.68
N ILE A 152 -16.70 -9.87 -12.56
CA ILE A 152 -16.99 -9.66 -13.99
C ILE A 152 -17.33 -10.96 -14.71
N THR A 153 -16.77 -12.09 -14.25
CA THR A 153 -16.96 -13.41 -14.85
C THR A 153 -18.23 -14.10 -14.32
N GLU A 154 -18.54 -13.92 -13.03
CA GLU A 154 -19.62 -14.64 -12.35
C GLU A 154 -20.98 -13.91 -12.39
N ARG A 155 -20.98 -12.59 -12.58
CA ARG A 155 -22.21 -11.77 -12.60
C ARG A 155 -22.61 -11.35 -14.01
N ASP A 156 -23.87 -10.94 -14.15
CA ASP A 156 -24.39 -10.49 -15.42
C ASP A 156 -23.66 -9.25 -15.96
N ILE A 157 -23.64 -9.16 -17.29
CA ILE A 157 -22.92 -8.10 -17.99
C ILE A 157 -23.40 -6.69 -17.61
N HIS A 158 -24.70 -6.53 -17.39
CA HIS A 158 -25.31 -5.25 -17.08
C HIS A 158 -25.03 -4.78 -15.65
N GLU A 159 -24.70 -5.67 -14.70
CA GLU A 159 -24.43 -5.32 -13.30
C GLU A 159 -22.99 -4.82 -13.07
N THR A 160 -22.08 -5.17 -13.98
CA THR A 160 -20.63 -5.13 -13.73
C THR A 160 -19.90 -4.03 -14.51
N SER A 161 -20.62 -3.05 -15.06
CA SER A 161 -20.01 -1.99 -15.88
C SER A 161 -18.94 -1.20 -15.12
N SER A 162 -19.23 -0.75 -13.89
CA SER A 162 -18.25 -0.08 -13.02
C SER A 162 -17.02 -0.96 -12.72
N CYS A 163 -17.24 -2.24 -12.42
CA CYS A 163 -16.16 -3.19 -12.14
C CYS A 163 -15.22 -3.38 -13.34
N ARG A 164 -15.79 -3.46 -14.56
CA ARG A 164 -14.99 -3.55 -15.79
C ARG A 164 -14.13 -2.30 -15.97
N ALA A 165 -14.73 -1.11 -15.84
CA ALA A 165 -13.99 0.14 -16.01
C ALA A 165 -12.80 0.24 -15.05
N ILE A 166 -13.01 -0.08 -13.78
CA ILE A 166 -11.93 -0.08 -12.77
C ILE A 166 -10.88 -1.16 -13.10
N SER A 167 -11.30 -2.35 -13.51
CA SER A 167 -10.40 -3.45 -13.86
C SER A 167 -9.50 -3.12 -15.07
N GLU A 168 -10.08 -2.53 -16.12
CA GLU A 168 -9.34 -2.07 -17.30
C GLU A 168 -8.35 -0.96 -16.94
N GLN A 169 -8.74 0.00 -16.11
CA GLN A 169 -7.86 1.05 -15.64
C GLN A 169 -6.66 0.48 -14.86
N LEU A 170 -6.89 -0.53 -14.01
CA LEU A 170 -5.83 -1.21 -13.25
C LEU A 170 -4.84 -1.99 -14.11
N LYS A 171 -5.17 -2.32 -15.37
CA LYS A 171 -4.21 -2.95 -16.30
C LYS A 171 -3.06 -2.01 -16.63
N TRP A 172 -3.34 -0.71 -16.74
CA TRP A 172 -2.39 0.35 -17.07
C TRP A 172 -1.87 1.10 -15.83
N PHE A 173 -2.27 0.66 -14.64
CA PHE A 173 -1.86 1.24 -13.37
C PHE A 173 -0.57 0.60 -12.86
N ALA A 174 0.54 1.30 -13.02
CA ALA A 174 1.86 0.96 -12.47
C ALA A 174 2.32 -0.50 -12.75
N GLY A 175 3.44 -0.90 -12.15
CA GLY A 175 3.93 -2.27 -12.16
C GLY A 175 3.22 -3.16 -11.12
N LYS A 176 3.40 -4.49 -11.24
CA LYS A 176 2.90 -5.46 -10.25
C LYS A 176 3.44 -5.18 -8.84
N GLN A 177 4.69 -4.73 -8.75
CA GLN A 177 5.38 -4.40 -7.49
C GLN A 177 4.62 -3.33 -6.70
N VAL A 178 4.20 -2.25 -7.38
CA VAL A 178 3.41 -1.18 -6.77
C VAL A 178 2.03 -1.71 -6.40
N LYS A 179 1.33 -2.40 -7.31
CA LYS A 179 -0.02 -2.90 -7.06
C LYS A 179 -0.10 -3.93 -5.92
N ASN A 180 0.98 -4.66 -5.66
CA ASN A 180 1.06 -5.64 -4.58
C ASN A 180 1.14 -5.04 -3.18
N VAL A 181 1.40 -3.74 -3.06
CA VAL A 181 1.51 -3.06 -1.76
C VAL A 181 0.63 -1.81 -1.65
N ALA A 182 0.39 -1.09 -2.75
CA ALA A 182 -0.50 0.06 -2.79
C ALA A 182 -1.92 -0.34 -2.39
N SER A 183 -2.53 0.43 -1.49
CA SER A 183 -3.90 0.19 -1.03
C SER A 183 -4.91 1.09 -1.75
N VAL A 184 -6.14 0.61 -1.82
CA VAL A 184 -7.29 1.35 -2.39
C VAL A 184 -7.48 2.68 -1.65
N GLY A 185 -7.53 2.65 -0.32
CA GLY A 185 -7.69 3.84 0.49
C GLY A 185 -6.50 4.78 0.44
N GLY A 186 -5.28 4.26 0.27
CA GLY A 186 -4.10 5.09 0.02
C GLY A 186 -4.25 5.90 -1.27
N ASN A 187 -4.64 5.25 -2.37
CA ASN A 187 -4.86 5.93 -3.65
C ASN A 187 -5.99 6.98 -3.57
N ILE A 188 -7.09 6.67 -2.87
CA ILE A 188 -8.21 7.60 -2.67
C ILE A 188 -7.77 8.80 -1.83
N CYS A 189 -7.23 8.57 -0.64
CA CYS A 189 -6.91 9.64 0.31
C CYS A 189 -5.72 10.50 -0.11
N THR A 190 -4.80 10.00 -0.95
CA THR A 190 -3.77 10.84 -1.57
C THR A 190 -4.38 11.95 -2.42
N ALA A 191 -5.54 11.69 -3.05
CA ALA A 191 -6.27 12.66 -3.87
C ALA A 191 -5.38 13.41 -4.87
N SER A 192 -4.46 12.69 -5.53
CA SER A 192 -3.71 13.23 -6.66
C SER A 192 -4.70 13.60 -7.78
N PRO A 193 -4.59 14.79 -8.39
CA PRO A 193 -5.47 15.23 -9.48
C PRO A 193 -5.43 14.29 -10.68
N ILE A 194 -4.31 13.62 -10.90
CA ILE A 194 -4.09 12.63 -11.96
C ILE A 194 -4.32 11.20 -11.50
N SER A 195 -5.00 10.98 -10.36
CA SER A 195 -5.38 9.64 -9.93
C SER A 195 -6.29 9.00 -10.97
N ASP A 196 -5.82 7.90 -11.55
CA ASP A 196 -6.56 7.10 -12.53
C ASP A 196 -7.88 6.53 -11.98
N LEU A 197 -7.98 6.26 -10.66
CA LEU A 197 -9.13 5.56 -10.07
C LEU A 197 -10.16 6.51 -9.45
N ASN A 198 -9.75 7.70 -9.00
CA ASN A 198 -10.67 8.64 -8.33
C ASN A 198 -11.86 9.06 -9.22
N PRO A 199 -11.67 9.38 -10.51
CA PRO A 199 -12.79 9.63 -11.43
C PRO A 199 -13.77 8.46 -11.53
N LEU A 200 -13.25 7.22 -11.51
CA LEU A 200 -14.08 6.02 -11.61
C LEU A 200 -14.90 5.78 -10.34
N TRP A 201 -14.35 6.08 -9.16
CA TRP A 201 -15.13 6.03 -7.91
C TRP A 201 -16.31 6.99 -7.95
N MET A 202 -16.09 8.21 -8.46
CA MET A 202 -17.14 9.21 -8.61
C MET A 202 -18.19 8.77 -9.64
N ALA A 203 -17.77 8.31 -10.82
CA ALA A 203 -18.66 7.86 -11.88
C ALA A 203 -19.47 6.62 -11.50
N ALA A 204 -18.87 5.70 -10.72
CA ALA A 204 -19.52 4.49 -10.23
C ALA A 204 -20.51 4.74 -9.06
N ARG A 205 -20.69 6.00 -8.63
CA ARG A 205 -21.48 6.37 -7.46
C ARG A 205 -21.03 5.64 -6.19
N ALA A 206 -19.72 5.43 -6.05
CA ALA A 206 -19.18 4.78 -4.88
C ALA A 206 -19.50 5.61 -3.62
N GLU A 207 -19.71 4.91 -2.52
CA GLU A 207 -19.88 5.51 -1.20
C GLU A 207 -18.70 5.12 -0.32
N PHE A 208 -18.19 6.09 0.43
CA PHE A 208 -17.05 5.94 1.31
C PHE A 208 -17.55 5.96 2.74
N GLN A 209 -17.22 4.92 3.50
CA GLN A 209 -17.43 4.91 4.94
C GLN A 209 -16.20 5.50 5.62
N ILE A 210 -16.44 6.51 6.44
CA ILE A 210 -15.43 7.23 7.20
C ILE A 210 -15.71 6.98 8.67
N VAL A 211 -14.68 6.64 9.43
CA VAL A 211 -14.77 6.40 10.86
C VAL A 211 -13.93 7.43 11.61
N ASP A 212 -14.48 7.97 12.70
CA ASP A 212 -13.76 8.84 13.61
C ASP A 212 -13.01 8.04 14.69
N SER A 213 -12.13 8.71 15.43
CA SER A 213 -11.40 8.11 16.57
C SER A 213 -12.29 7.57 17.71
N LYS A 214 -13.58 7.91 17.74
CA LYS A 214 -14.56 7.41 18.72
C LYS A 214 -15.37 6.22 18.19
N GLY A 215 -15.19 5.85 16.93
CA GLY A 215 -15.90 4.76 16.27
C GLY A 215 -17.21 5.16 15.59
N HIS A 216 -17.55 6.46 15.52
CA HIS A 216 -18.71 6.89 14.74
C HIS A 216 -18.42 6.77 13.26
N ILE A 217 -19.38 6.23 12.51
CA ILE A 217 -19.27 6.03 11.08
C ILE A 217 -20.21 6.99 10.36
N ARG A 218 -19.68 7.70 9.37
CA ARG A 218 -20.47 8.47 8.41
C ARG A 218 -20.20 7.99 6.99
N THR A 219 -21.18 8.19 6.12
CA THR A 219 -21.09 7.83 4.70
C THR A 219 -21.03 9.08 3.85
N VAL A 220 -20.09 9.12 2.91
CA VAL A 220 -19.90 10.22 1.96
C VAL A 220 -19.89 9.66 0.55
N ARG A 221 -20.57 10.32 -0.40
CA ARG A 221 -20.48 9.92 -1.81
C ARG A 221 -19.12 10.30 -2.35
N ALA A 222 -18.53 9.45 -3.19
CA ALA A 222 -17.21 9.69 -3.77
C ALA A 222 -17.08 11.07 -4.44
N LYS A 223 -18.14 11.56 -5.09
CA LYS A 223 -18.16 12.89 -5.74
C LYS A 223 -18.04 14.07 -4.76
N ASP A 224 -18.45 13.89 -3.51
CA ASP A 224 -18.47 14.93 -2.48
C ASP A 224 -17.23 14.83 -1.57
N PHE A 225 -16.44 13.75 -1.71
CA PHE A 225 -15.26 13.49 -0.89
C PHE A 225 -14.02 14.27 -1.33
N PHE A 226 -13.88 14.60 -2.62
CA PHE A 226 -12.72 15.32 -3.14
C PHE A 226 -12.99 16.83 -3.15
N LEU A 227 -12.35 17.57 -2.23
CA LEU A 227 -12.63 18.99 -2.00
C LEU A 227 -11.69 19.93 -2.77
N GLY A 228 -10.63 19.40 -3.37
CA GLY A 228 -9.65 20.16 -4.14
C GLY A 228 -8.32 19.41 -4.29
N TYR A 229 -7.29 20.11 -4.78
CA TYR A 229 -5.96 19.56 -5.00
C TYR A 229 -5.41 18.91 -3.72
N ARG A 230 -5.22 17.57 -3.73
CA ARG A 230 -4.76 16.78 -2.58
C ARG A 230 -5.53 17.04 -1.28
N LYS A 231 -6.81 17.44 -1.38
CA LYS A 231 -7.68 17.74 -0.24
C LYS A 231 -8.94 16.89 -0.30
N VAL A 232 -9.20 16.17 0.80
CA VAL A 232 -10.36 15.27 0.94
C VAL A 232 -11.22 15.67 2.13
N ASP A 233 -12.47 15.21 2.13
CA ASP A 233 -13.42 15.36 3.24
C ASP A 233 -13.13 14.36 4.37
N LEU A 234 -11.97 14.53 5.01
CA LEU A 234 -11.62 13.86 6.26
C LEU A 234 -11.28 14.93 7.31
N ALA A 235 -12.05 14.95 8.39
CA ALA A 235 -11.75 15.76 9.56
C ALA A 235 -10.56 15.16 10.34
N GLN A 236 -10.00 15.95 11.26
CA GLN A 236 -8.88 15.49 12.08
C GLN A 236 -9.30 14.28 12.93
N GLY A 237 -8.48 13.22 12.88
CA GLY A 237 -8.78 11.96 13.58
C GLY A 237 -9.75 11.04 12.85
N GLU A 238 -10.32 11.46 11.72
CA GLU A 238 -11.07 10.57 10.83
C GLU A 238 -10.15 9.77 9.92
N MET A 239 -10.68 8.65 9.42
CA MET A 239 -10.05 7.85 8.40
C MET A 239 -11.05 7.12 7.52
N LEU A 240 -10.64 6.83 6.29
CA LEU A 240 -11.41 6.00 5.38
C LEU A 240 -11.40 4.54 5.87
N LEU A 241 -12.58 4.01 6.17
CA LEU A 241 -12.80 2.64 6.64
C LEU A 241 -12.96 1.69 5.44
N SER A 242 -13.91 2.00 4.56
CA SER A 242 -14.26 1.15 3.43
C SER A 242 -14.86 1.95 2.27
N ILE A 243 -14.92 1.29 1.13
CA ILE A 243 -15.50 1.76 -0.12
C ILE A 243 -16.61 0.77 -0.49
N PHE A 244 -17.80 1.29 -0.79
CA PHE A 244 -18.90 0.53 -1.33
C PHE A 244 -19.15 0.94 -2.78
N ILE A 245 -19.08 -0.02 -3.70
CA ILE A 245 -19.42 0.18 -5.11
C ILE A 245 -20.77 -0.50 -5.37
N PRO A 246 -21.84 0.24 -5.72
CA PRO A 246 -23.10 -0.39 -6.08
C PRO A 246 -22.97 -1.16 -7.41
N TRP A 247 -23.76 -2.21 -7.58
CA TRP A 247 -23.94 -2.80 -8.91
C TRP A 247 -24.53 -1.78 -9.88
N SER A 248 -24.16 -1.91 -11.15
CA SER A 248 -24.67 -1.05 -12.23
C SER A 248 -26.13 -1.41 -12.50
N ARG A 249 -26.98 -0.41 -12.73
CA ARG A 249 -28.39 -0.62 -13.07
C ARG A 249 -28.54 -1.02 -14.54
N HIS A 250 -29.71 -1.51 -14.92
CA HIS A 250 -30.05 -1.64 -16.33
C HIS A 250 -29.87 -0.29 -17.05
N PHE A 251 -29.23 -0.35 -18.23
CA PHE A 251 -28.89 0.80 -19.07
C PHE A 251 -27.93 1.82 -18.41
N GLU A 252 -27.19 1.42 -17.37
CA GLU A 252 -26.12 2.20 -16.76
C GLU A 252 -24.76 1.69 -17.24
N PHE A 253 -23.97 2.58 -17.85
CA PHE A 253 -22.66 2.25 -18.41
C PHE A 253 -21.58 3.18 -17.86
N VAL A 254 -20.47 2.60 -17.44
CA VAL A 254 -19.26 3.28 -17.00
C VAL A 254 -18.10 2.84 -17.89
N LYS A 255 -17.33 3.80 -18.40
CA LYS A 255 -16.18 3.55 -19.27
C LYS A 255 -14.98 4.37 -18.82
N GLU A 256 -13.83 3.72 -18.79
CA GLU A 256 -12.53 4.27 -18.46
C GLU A 256 -11.78 4.78 -19.69
N PHE A 257 -11.05 5.89 -19.53
CA PHE A 257 -10.13 6.42 -20.51
C PHE A 257 -8.90 6.99 -19.78
N LYS A 258 -7.71 6.76 -20.34
CA LYS A 258 -6.45 7.30 -19.83
C LYS A 258 -5.59 7.83 -20.97
N GLN A 259 -5.03 9.02 -20.78
CA GLN A 259 -3.97 9.55 -21.64
C GLN A 259 -2.60 9.28 -21.01
N SER A 260 -1.67 8.68 -21.76
CA SER A 260 -0.49 7.99 -21.19
C SER A 260 0.84 8.76 -21.27
N HIS A 261 0.87 9.99 -21.80
CA HIS A 261 2.06 10.84 -21.73
C HIS A 261 2.02 11.72 -20.48
N ARG A 262 2.85 11.39 -19.49
CA ARG A 262 3.01 12.19 -18.27
C ARG A 262 4.20 13.14 -18.42
N ARG A 263 3.92 14.45 -18.43
CA ARG A 263 4.95 15.50 -18.41
C ARG A 263 5.25 16.01 -17.00
N GLU A 264 4.28 15.96 -16.11
CA GLU A 264 4.33 16.53 -14.75
C GLU A 264 4.04 15.46 -13.67
N ASP A 265 4.49 15.70 -12.44
CA ASP A 265 4.37 14.73 -11.33
C ASP A 265 3.00 14.76 -10.62
N ASP A 266 2.11 15.73 -10.84
CA ASP A 266 0.74 15.72 -10.32
C ASP A 266 -0.16 16.69 -11.07
#